data_AF-A0A2H5XXW7-F1
#
_entry.id   AF-A0A2H5XXW7-F1
#
_cell.length_a   1.000
_cell.length_b   1.000
_cell.length_c   1.000
_cell.angle_alpha   90.00
_cell.angle_beta   90.00
_cell.angle_gamma   90.00
#
_symmetry.space_group_name_H-M   'P 1'
#
loop_
_entity.id
_entity.type
_entity.pdbx_description
1 polymer ?
#
loop_
_entity_poly.entity_id
_entity_poly.type
_entity_poly.pdbx_seq_one_letter_code
_entity_poly.pdbx_strand_id
1 'polypeptide(L)'
;MVYCMDPNRATTAWAIAALYCLFVNAWEGAAQPLNPKQIFEQCAGAVVLIQTESASGTGFFINSQYIVTNKHVIGRPGISETVYYRYEAAYFTHRQIQVTTRAGTTIPVIEVNAFREHPDIDLAVLKVARHQGVTLPISEKPVEVGEPVVAIGHPRGMEWTLTQGSISKRDFSEQAFKYSVQLDLATDFGSSGGPVINKFGQVVAIVQGAYPLSATGKFGIRSDILAGLLNYYGIPYNTEPIVLPSTEELQSLARLIQEQQRSLGQLREQLDQERSELDRQRSELARRQNELTERERKIARESAELDAKLNNAKLFLKDYEDKRSELQDEYERKYAELKSFKDQLDDREKAITSREQRLNERERWLQQKEAEITEKLGDHFSIDVLASPMYEIERKLLVPLRASVGFYYRFGFERDNRNVVIQANKVGIVATRQLSLLGWEQDEVTLAIEVNSQFRLSIGAVLRQRDVIRNMPVSPREPLYTASIMADLLPESSFHLGLGVSGLTDRQFRSPAVMVGFQLGFEINFLRW
;
A
#
# COMPACT_ATOMS: atom_id res chain seq x y z
N MET A 1 109.06 -2.45 9.55
CA MET A 1 107.90 -1.88 8.84
C MET A 1 106.68 -2.06 9.71
N VAL A 2 105.87 -1.00 9.76
CA VAL A 2 104.72 -0.72 10.63
C VAL A 2 103.62 -1.78 10.53
N TYR A 3 103.03 -2.17 11.67
CA TYR A 3 101.58 -2.21 11.83
C TYR A 3 101.22 -1.95 13.30
N CYS A 4 100.67 -0.77 13.56
CA CYS A 4 100.06 -0.39 14.83
C CYS A 4 98.94 -1.37 15.18
N MET A 5 99.01 -1.99 16.36
CA MET A 5 97.83 -2.56 17.00
C MET A 5 97.20 -1.50 17.91
N ASP A 6 95.93 -1.25 17.65
CA ASP A 6 95.03 -0.33 18.33
C ASP A 6 94.75 -0.82 19.79
N PRO A 7 95.03 -0.01 20.84
CA PRO A 7 94.87 -0.44 22.24
C PRO A 7 93.42 -0.72 22.66
N ASN A 8 92.43 -0.27 21.86
CA ASN A 8 91.01 -0.33 22.22
C ASN A 8 90.29 -1.63 21.84
N ARG A 9 90.93 -2.54 21.10
CA ARG A 9 90.35 -3.88 20.80
C ARG A 9 90.68 -4.94 21.84
N ALA A 10 91.73 -4.74 22.64
CA ALA A 10 92.11 -5.68 23.69
C ALA A 10 91.15 -5.64 24.90
N THR A 11 90.60 -4.48 25.25
CA THR A 11 89.72 -4.34 26.42
C THR A 11 88.33 -4.92 26.20
N THR A 12 87.80 -4.83 24.98
CA THR A 12 86.48 -5.39 24.61
C THR A 12 86.51 -6.91 24.44
N ALA A 13 87.59 -7.47 23.87
CA ALA A 13 87.74 -8.92 23.74
C ALA A 13 87.90 -9.62 25.10
N TRP A 14 88.64 -9.02 26.04
CA TRP A 14 88.76 -9.53 27.41
C TRP A 14 87.48 -9.33 28.23
N ALA A 15 86.74 -8.24 28.02
CA ALA A 15 85.44 -8.04 28.65
C ALA A 15 84.40 -9.06 28.14
N ILE A 16 84.39 -9.36 26.83
CA ILE A 16 83.53 -10.38 26.23
C ILE A 16 83.96 -11.78 26.68
N ALA A 17 85.26 -12.08 26.75
CA ALA A 17 85.75 -13.36 27.26
C ALA A 17 85.49 -13.54 28.77
N ALA A 18 85.58 -12.46 29.56
CA ALA A 18 85.23 -12.48 30.98
C ALA A 18 83.72 -12.60 31.19
N LEU A 19 82.89 -11.91 30.40
CA LEU A 19 81.43 -12.09 30.37
C LEU A 19 81.05 -13.49 29.89
N TYR A 20 81.76 -14.05 28.91
CA TYR A 20 81.56 -15.41 28.41
C TYR A 20 82.00 -16.44 29.46
N CYS A 21 83.11 -16.24 30.17
CA CYS A 21 83.52 -17.09 31.28
C CYS A 21 82.60 -16.92 32.51
N LEU A 22 82.02 -15.75 32.75
CA LEU A 22 81.02 -15.53 33.80
C LEU A 22 79.64 -16.11 33.41
N PHE A 23 79.30 -16.16 32.11
CA PHE A 23 78.09 -16.82 31.60
C PHE A 23 78.24 -18.34 31.49
N VAL A 24 79.41 -18.84 31.07
CA VAL A 24 79.68 -20.28 30.91
C VAL A 24 79.93 -20.95 32.25
N ASN A 25 80.50 -20.25 33.24
CA ASN A 25 80.64 -20.78 34.60
C ASN A 25 79.40 -20.54 35.49
N ALA A 26 78.35 -19.89 34.97
CA ALA A 26 77.05 -19.79 35.66
C ALA A 26 76.12 -20.98 35.38
N TRP A 27 76.53 -21.93 34.53
CA TRP A 27 75.70 -23.07 34.13
C TRP A 27 76.30 -24.41 34.53
N GLU A 28 76.42 -24.61 35.84
CA GLU A 28 76.08 -25.90 36.45
C GLU A 28 75.28 -25.55 37.70
N GLY A 29 73.99 -25.31 37.51
CA GLY A 29 73.03 -25.34 38.61
C GLY A 29 73.00 -26.74 39.17
N ALA A 30 73.99 -27.08 40.00
CA ALA A 30 73.95 -28.31 40.78
C ALA A 30 72.65 -28.27 41.58
N ALA A 31 71.76 -29.22 41.31
CA ALA A 31 70.49 -29.33 42.00
C ALA A 31 70.75 -29.22 43.51
N GLN A 32 70.23 -28.16 44.13
CA GLN A 32 70.44 -27.95 45.56
C GLN A 32 69.72 -29.07 46.33
N PRO A 33 70.35 -29.62 47.38
CA PRO A 33 69.73 -30.69 48.15
C PRO A 33 68.44 -30.18 48.82
N LEU A 34 67.32 -30.79 48.46
CA LEU A 34 65.99 -30.53 49.00
C LEU A 34 65.89 -31.07 50.42
N ASN A 35 65.24 -30.31 51.30
CA ASN A 35 64.86 -30.80 52.63
C ASN A 35 63.60 -31.70 52.55
N PRO A 36 63.29 -32.49 53.61
CA PRO A 36 62.16 -33.41 53.60
C PRO A 36 60.80 -32.76 53.29
N LYS A 37 60.57 -31.52 53.76
CA LYS A 37 59.34 -30.78 53.48
C LYS A 37 59.23 -30.44 51.99
N GLN A 38 60.32 -29.95 51.39
CA GLN A 38 60.38 -29.62 49.96
C GLN A 38 60.19 -30.89 49.11
N ILE A 39 60.81 -32.01 49.49
CA ILE A 39 60.61 -33.29 48.82
C ILE A 39 59.13 -33.67 48.85
N PHE A 40 58.46 -33.57 50.00
CA PHE A 40 57.03 -33.87 50.10
C PHE A 40 56.16 -32.95 49.23
N GLU A 41 56.39 -31.65 49.29
CA GLU A 41 55.63 -30.66 48.51
C GLU A 41 55.75 -30.89 47.00
N GLN A 42 56.96 -31.22 46.53
CA GLN A 42 57.21 -31.46 45.11
C GLN A 42 56.78 -32.87 44.67
N CYS A 43 56.99 -33.91 45.48
CA CYS A 43 56.87 -35.30 45.04
C CYS A 43 55.53 -35.96 45.38
N ALA A 44 54.82 -35.52 46.44
CA ALA A 44 53.63 -36.23 46.92
C ALA A 44 52.49 -36.28 45.88
N GLY A 45 52.42 -35.32 44.96
CA GLY A 45 51.45 -35.32 43.86
C GLY A 45 51.62 -36.49 42.88
N ALA A 46 52.82 -37.07 42.79
CA ALA A 46 53.11 -38.22 41.94
C ALA A 46 52.77 -39.56 42.61
N VAL A 47 52.54 -39.57 43.93
CA VAL A 47 52.29 -40.78 44.71
C VAL A 47 50.80 -41.09 44.73
N VAL A 48 50.46 -42.34 44.50
CA VAL A 48 49.08 -42.82 44.38
C VAL A 48 48.78 -43.93 45.36
N LEU A 49 47.52 -44.01 45.77
CA LEU A 49 46.97 -45.14 46.50
C LEU A 49 46.56 -46.22 45.50
N ILE A 50 47.03 -47.44 45.70
CA ILE A 50 46.65 -48.60 44.89
C ILE A 50 45.79 -49.52 45.76
N GLN A 51 44.59 -49.81 45.28
CA GLN A 51 43.63 -50.68 45.95
C GLN A 51 43.20 -51.80 45.02
N THR A 52 43.19 -53.00 45.56
CA THR A 52 42.60 -54.19 44.96
C THR A 52 41.50 -54.70 45.89
N GLU A 53 40.81 -55.78 45.50
CA GLU A 53 39.78 -56.40 46.35
C GLU A 53 40.31 -56.87 47.72
N SER A 54 41.63 -57.06 47.85
CA SER A 54 42.24 -57.75 48.99
C SER A 54 43.48 -57.11 49.57
N ALA A 55 44.07 -56.15 48.86
CA ALA A 55 45.30 -55.48 49.25
C ALA A 55 45.22 -53.99 48.96
N SER A 56 45.88 -53.21 49.80
CA SER A 56 46.10 -51.79 49.61
C SER A 56 47.59 -51.51 49.72
N GLY A 57 48.10 -50.70 48.81
CA GLY A 57 49.50 -50.32 48.76
C GLY A 57 49.68 -48.94 48.14
N THR A 58 50.92 -48.60 47.88
CA THR A 58 51.33 -47.34 47.27
C THR A 58 51.90 -47.60 45.89
N GLY A 59 51.76 -46.64 44.99
CA GLY A 59 52.56 -46.56 43.77
C GLY A 59 52.94 -45.11 43.48
N PHE A 60 53.69 -44.90 42.40
CA PHE A 60 54.06 -43.56 41.97
C PHE A 60 54.22 -43.46 40.45
N PHE A 61 53.88 -42.29 39.90
CA PHE A 61 54.09 -41.99 38.49
C PHE A 61 55.57 -41.81 38.16
N ILE A 62 56.06 -42.52 37.14
CA ILE A 62 57.41 -42.35 36.56
C ILE A 62 57.38 -41.52 35.28
N ASN A 63 56.20 -41.39 34.67
CA ASN A 63 55.89 -40.49 33.57
C ASN A 63 54.36 -40.30 33.51
N SER A 64 53.86 -39.61 32.48
CA SER A 64 52.41 -39.36 32.31
C SER A 64 51.52 -40.59 32.09
N GLN A 65 52.06 -41.79 31.92
CA GLN A 65 51.29 -43.00 31.57
C GLN A 65 51.62 -44.23 32.41
N TYR A 66 52.71 -44.22 33.17
CA TYR A 66 53.23 -45.39 33.85
C TYR A 66 53.42 -45.13 35.35
N ILE A 67 52.97 -46.10 36.14
CA ILE A 67 53.04 -46.11 37.59
C ILE A 67 53.83 -47.33 38.03
N VAL A 68 54.77 -47.16 38.97
CA VAL A 68 55.51 -48.25 39.59
C VAL A 68 54.90 -48.63 40.93
N THR A 69 54.86 -49.93 41.23
CA THR A 69 54.47 -50.50 42.53
C THR A 69 55.12 -51.87 42.72
N ASN A 70 54.80 -52.59 43.81
CA ASN A 70 55.23 -53.98 44.00
C ASN A 70 54.28 -54.97 43.33
N LYS A 71 54.78 -56.16 42.98
CA LYS A 71 53.94 -57.26 42.43
C LYS A 71 52.94 -57.74 43.46
N HIS A 72 53.34 -57.88 44.72
CA HIS A 72 52.44 -58.39 45.77
C HIS A 72 51.26 -57.45 46.09
N VAL A 73 51.38 -56.14 45.81
CA VAL A 73 50.29 -55.16 45.98
C VAL A 73 49.17 -55.41 44.96
N ILE A 74 49.53 -55.92 43.79
CA ILE A 74 48.61 -56.22 42.68
C ILE A 74 48.40 -57.73 42.46
N GLY A 75 48.72 -58.54 43.46
CA GLY A 75 48.57 -60.00 43.43
C GLY A 75 47.21 -60.48 43.96
N ARG A 76 46.67 -61.56 43.39
CA ARG A 76 45.40 -62.19 43.80
C ARG A 76 45.51 -63.03 45.09
N PRO A 77 44.54 -62.97 46.01
CA PRO A 77 44.50 -63.84 47.19
C PRO A 77 44.35 -65.32 46.85
N GLY A 78 44.95 -66.20 47.66
CA GLY A 78 44.68 -67.64 47.64
C GLY A 78 45.44 -68.44 46.58
N ILE A 79 46.30 -67.79 45.78
CA ILE A 79 47.23 -68.44 44.87
C ILE A 79 48.58 -68.54 45.59
N SER A 80 49.13 -69.74 45.75
CA SER A 80 50.48 -69.94 46.32
C SER A 80 51.53 -69.25 45.45
N GLU A 81 52.59 -68.70 46.06
CA GLU A 81 53.78 -68.15 45.37
C GLU A 81 54.29 -69.08 44.24
N THR A 82 54.22 -70.39 44.44
CA THR A 82 54.64 -71.41 43.46
C THR A 82 53.71 -71.47 42.22
N VAL A 83 52.44 -71.08 42.38
CA VAL A 83 51.43 -71.02 41.29
C VAL A 83 51.47 -69.67 40.58
N TYR A 84 51.88 -68.59 41.26
CA TYR A 84 52.12 -67.26 40.68
C TYR A 84 53.10 -67.30 39.50
N TYR A 85 54.16 -68.10 39.62
CA TYR A 85 55.20 -68.21 38.60
C TYR A 85 54.82 -69.04 37.37
N ARG A 86 53.74 -69.84 37.44
CA ARG A 86 53.40 -70.82 36.40
C ARG A 86 52.31 -70.36 35.44
N TYR A 87 51.49 -69.36 35.79
CA TYR A 87 50.37 -68.91 34.96
C TYR A 87 50.27 -67.39 34.82
N GLU A 88 50.28 -66.93 33.58
CA GLU A 88 50.02 -65.56 33.09
C GLU A 88 48.71 -64.95 33.65
N ALA A 89 47.73 -65.78 34.01
CA ALA A 89 46.41 -65.38 34.53
C ALA A 89 46.35 -65.12 36.05
N ALA A 90 47.48 -65.24 36.78
CA ALA A 90 47.53 -65.09 38.24
C ALA A 90 47.58 -63.62 38.72
N TYR A 91 48.04 -62.69 37.89
CA TYR A 91 48.01 -61.26 38.19
C TYR A 91 46.60 -60.69 37.93
N PHE A 92 46.12 -59.77 38.78
CA PHE A 92 44.79 -59.17 38.58
C PHE A 92 44.63 -58.67 37.14
N THR A 93 43.48 -58.94 36.53
CA THR A 93 43.08 -58.20 35.33
C THR A 93 43.06 -56.72 35.71
N HIS A 94 43.65 -55.84 34.90
CA HIS A 94 43.73 -54.39 35.09
C HIS A 94 42.43 -53.75 35.64
N ARG A 95 41.27 -54.33 35.34
CA ARG A 95 39.92 -53.95 35.84
C ARG A 95 39.71 -54.03 37.36
N GLN A 96 40.53 -54.78 38.09
CA GLN A 96 40.40 -54.98 39.54
C GLN A 96 41.40 -54.14 40.35
N ILE A 97 42.16 -53.27 39.69
CA ILE A 97 43.13 -52.37 40.31
C ILE A 97 42.57 -50.94 40.23
N GLN A 98 42.31 -50.34 41.39
CA GLN A 98 41.93 -48.94 41.51
C GLN A 98 43.15 -48.12 41.90
N VAL A 99 43.44 -47.07 41.13
CA VAL A 99 44.52 -46.13 41.41
C VAL A 99 43.90 -44.80 41.77
N THR A 100 44.17 -44.28 42.96
CA THR A 100 43.63 -43.00 43.43
C THR A 100 44.76 -41.99 43.63
N THR A 101 44.64 -40.84 42.98
CA THR A 101 45.60 -39.73 43.06
C THR A 101 45.37 -38.86 44.29
N ARG A 102 46.33 -37.98 44.61
CA ARG A 102 46.21 -36.99 45.69
C ARG A 102 45.02 -36.04 45.56
N ALA A 103 44.58 -35.77 44.34
CA ALA A 103 43.40 -34.98 44.07
C ALA A 103 42.08 -35.77 44.29
N GLY A 104 42.14 -37.02 44.73
CA GLY A 104 40.98 -37.91 44.88
C GLY A 104 40.47 -38.50 43.56
N THR A 105 41.17 -38.26 42.44
CA THR A 105 40.77 -38.81 41.13
C THR A 105 41.19 -40.27 41.02
N THR A 106 40.24 -41.15 40.71
CA THR A 106 40.51 -42.57 40.40
C THR A 106 40.81 -42.75 38.91
N ILE A 107 41.90 -43.46 38.60
CA ILE A 107 42.39 -43.68 37.24
C ILE A 107 42.31 -45.17 36.90
N PRO A 108 41.67 -45.56 35.77
CA PRO A 108 41.63 -46.95 35.35
C PRO A 108 43.01 -47.41 34.86
N VAL A 109 43.41 -48.60 35.28
CA VAL A 109 44.58 -49.30 34.74
C VAL A 109 44.20 -49.95 33.39
N ILE A 110 45.07 -49.76 32.40
CA ILE A 110 44.93 -50.28 31.03
C ILE A 110 45.69 -51.60 30.89
N GLU A 111 46.91 -51.65 31.44
CA GLU A 111 47.85 -52.77 31.25
C GLU A 111 48.73 -52.92 32.49
N VAL A 112 49.18 -54.15 32.74
CA VAL A 112 50.06 -54.49 33.87
C VAL A 112 51.27 -55.24 33.32
N ASN A 113 52.47 -54.71 33.56
CA ASN A 113 53.73 -55.40 33.32
C ASN A 113 54.37 -55.76 34.67
N ALA A 114 54.26 -57.03 35.06
CA ALA A 114 54.87 -57.58 36.27
C ALA A 114 56.16 -58.37 35.98
N PHE A 115 56.94 -57.96 34.96
CA PHE A 115 58.30 -58.46 34.67
C PHE A 115 58.46 -59.96 34.86
N ARG A 116 57.71 -60.75 34.07
CA ARG A 116 57.56 -62.20 34.29
C ARG A 116 58.84 -63.00 34.13
N GLU A 117 59.75 -62.52 33.30
CA GLU A 117 61.08 -63.11 33.09
C GLU A 117 61.98 -62.93 34.33
N HIS A 118 61.58 -62.08 35.28
CA HIS A 118 62.28 -61.79 36.52
C HIS A 118 61.36 -62.07 37.73
N PRO A 119 61.07 -63.35 38.02
CA PRO A 119 60.15 -63.76 39.09
C PRO A 119 60.58 -63.24 40.47
N ASP A 120 61.87 -63.29 40.77
CA ASP A 120 62.43 -62.95 42.09
C ASP A 120 62.44 -61.44 42.41
N ILE A 121 62.03 -60.59 41.47
CA ILE A 121 61.99 -59.13 41.67
C ILE A 121 60.55 -58.72 41.90
N ASP A 122 60.23 -58.18 43.07
CA ASP A 122 58.88 -57.76 43.45
C ASP A 122 58.52 -56.35 42.94
N LEU A 123 58.63 -56.12 41.62
CA LEU A 123 58.25 -54.88 40.93
C LEU A 123 57.18 -55.09 39.86
N ALA A 124 56.26 -54.14 39.75
CA ALA A 124 55.29 -54.08 38.66
C ALA A 124 55.13 -52.65 38.14
N VAL A 125 54.82 -52.54 36.85
CA VAL A 125 54.48 -51.29 36.18
C VAL A 125 53.03 -51.37 35.69
N LEU A 126 52.24 -50.36 36.06
CA LEU A 126 50.87 -50.19 35.62
C LEU A 126 50.83 -49.10 34.54
N LYS A 127 50.21 -49.40 33.41
CA LYS A 127 49.92 -48.42 32.37
C LYS A 127 48.53 -47.86 32.60
N VAL A 128 48.39 -46.55 32.57
CA VAL A 128 47.12 -45.83 32.77
C VAL A 128 46.84 -44.89 31.60
N ALA A 129 45.62 -44.35 31.55
CA ALA A 129 45.32 -43.23 30.67
C ALA A 129 46.21 -42.04 31.01
N ARG A 130 46.61 -41.25 30.00
CA ARG A 130 47.57 -40.17 30.16
C ARG A 130 47.13 -39.20 31.27
N HIS A 131 47.91 -39.14 32.34
CA HIS A 131 47.74 -38.26 33.48
C HIS A 131 48.64 -37.03 33.33
N GLN A 132 48.04 -35.84 33.44
CA GLN A 132 48.78 -34.58 33.53
C GLN A 132 49.00 -34.29 35.02
N GLY A 133 50.18 -34.64 35.52
CA GLY A 133 50.53 -34.48 36.93
C GLY A 133 52.02 -34.63 37.15
N VAL A 134 52.42 -34.58 38.42
CA VAL A 134 53.82 -34.73 38.82
C VAL A 134 54.28 -36.16 38.57
N THR A 135 55.53 -36.33 38.12
CA THR A 135 56.19 -37.62 37.90
C THR A 135 57.52 -37.61 38.63
N LEU A 136 57.94 -38.75 39.17
CA LEU A 136 59.19 -38.85 39.91
C LEU A 136 60.34 -39.31 39.00
N PRO A 137 61.48 -38.60 38.99
CA PRO A 137 62.67 -39.10 38.34
C PRO A 137 63.25 -40.29 39.09
N ILE A 138 63.92 -41.20 38.39
CA ILE A 138 64.54 -42.41 38.94
C ILE A 138 66.06 -42.20 38.95
N SER A 139 66.70 -42.50 40.08
CA SER A 139 68.15 -42.56 40.15
C SER A 139 68.64 -43.86 39.49
N GLU A 140 69.50 -43.72 38.48
CA GLU A 140 70.26 -44.87 37.95
C GLU A 140 71.53 -45.13 38.77
N LYS A 141 71.89 -44.17 39.62
CA LYS A 141 73.06 -44.29 40.48
C LYS A 141 72.75 -45.23 41.64
N PRO A 142 73.69 -46.13 41.96
CA PRO A 142 73.51 -46.98 43.11
C PRO A 142 73.51 -46.19 44.42
N VAL A 143 72.66 -46.59 45.37
CA VAL A 143 72.55 -45.92 46.68
C VAL A 143 73.75 -46.18 47.57
N GLU A 144 74.01 -45.25 48.50
CA GLU A 144 75.09 -45.35 49.48
C GLU A 144 74.55 -45.57 50.90
N VAL A 145 75.30 -46.32 51.72
CA VAL A 145 74.94 -46.50 53.14
C VAL A 145 75.07 -45.18 53.89
N GLY A 146 74.05 -44.85 54.69
CA GLY A 146 73.94 -43.56 55.39
C GLY A 146 73.33 -42.44 54.56
N GLU A 147 73.00 -42.68 53.28
CA GLU A 147 72.31 -41.68 52.46
C GLU A 147 70.95 -41.32 53.08
N PRO A 148 70.68 -40.03 53.34
CA PRO A 148 69.41 -39.60 53.91
C PRO A 148 68.31 -39.71 52.85
N VAL A 149 67.21 -40.35 53.23
CA VAL A 149 66.09 -40.62 52.34
C VAL A 149 64.76 -40.35 53.02
N VAL A 150 63.75 -40.19 52.18
CA VAL A 150 62.37 -39.93 52.58
C VAL A 150 61.47 -40.88 51.82
N ALA A 151 60.48 -41.49 52.49
CA ALA A 151 59.43 -42.26 51.83
C ALA A 151 58.10 -41.52 51.91
N ILE A 152 57.32 -41.62 50.83
CA ILE A 152 55.95 -41.09 50.77
C ILE A 152 55.03 -42.25 50.42
N GLY A 153 53.96 -42.45 51.18
CA GLY A 153 53.00 -43.51 50.88
C GLY A 153 51.74 -43.49 51.73
N HIS A 154 51.00 -44.60 51.72
CA HIS A 154 49.67 -44.72 52.33
C HIS A 154 49.63 -45.80 53.41
N PRO A 155 50.33 -45.63 54.55
CA PRO A 155 50.28 -46.60 55.63
C PRO A 155 48.84 -46.76 56.14
N ARG A 156 48.34 -48.00 56.14
CA ARG A 156 46.98 -48.40 56.51
C ARG A 156 45.88 -47.65 55.74
N GLY A 157 46.19 -47.15 54.55
CA GLY A 157 45.26 -46.34 53.74
C GLY A 157 45.08 -44.90 54.25
N MET A 158 45.91 -44.43 55.20
CA MET A 158 45.95 -43.02 55.60
C MET A 158 46.53 -42.14 54.49
N GLU A 159 46.10 -40.88 54.44
CA GLU A 159 46.49 -39.92 53.40
C GLU A 159 47.99 -39.60 53.44
N TRP A 160 48.67 -39.75 52.31
CA TRP A 160 50.03 -39.28 51.98
C TRP A 160 50.96 -39.01 53.18
N THR A 161 51.40 -40.09 53.83
CA THR A 161 52.31 -40.01 54.97
C THR A 161 53.76 -39.87 54.51
N LEU A 162 54.47 -38.95 55.16
CA LEU A 162 55.90 -38.72 54.98
C LEU A 162 56.70 -39.40 56.10
N THR A 163 57.70 -40.21 55.76
CA THR A 163 58.65 -40.75 56.73
C THR A 163 60.08 -40.51 56.31
N GLN A 164 60.96 -40.18 57.27
CA GLN A 164 62.35 -39.82 57.03
C GLN A 164 63.28 -40.84 57.69
N GLY A 165 64.44 -41.07 57.07
CA GLY A 165 65.40 -42.06 57.52
C GLY A 165 66.66 -42.11 56.66
N SER A 166 67.28 -43.28 56.61
CA SER A 166 68.50 -43.51 55.82
C SER A 166 68.59 -44.92 55.22
N ILE A 167 69.49 -45.10 54.26
CA ILE A 167 69.89 -46.43 53.77
C ILE A 167 70.80 -47.08 54.80
N SER A 168 70.35 -48.18 55.43
CA SER A 168 71.12 -48.87 56.48
C SER A 168 72.16 -49.83 55.91
N LYS A 169 71.82 -50.52 54.83
CA LYS A 169 72.67 -51.54 54.19
C LYS A 169 72.22 -51.78 52.76
N ARG A 170 73.17 -52.00 51.85
CA ARG A 170 72.88 -52.25 50.43
C ARG A 170 73.21 -53.67 49.98
N ASP A 171 74.28 -54.24 50.50
CA ASP A 171 74.79 -55.52 49.99
C ASP A 171 74.41 -56.66 50.94
N PHE A 172 73.64 -57.60 50.40
CA PHE A 172 73.22 -58.82 51.09
C PHE A 172 73.86 -60.03 50.43
N SER A 173 74.48 -60.89 51.24
CA SER A 173 74.97 -62.20 50.79
C SER A 173 73.83 -63.21 50.59
N GLU A 174 72.67 -62.95 51.19
CA GLU A 174 71.48 -63.77 51.06
C GLU A 174 70.78 -63.49 49.73
N GLN A 175 70.56 -64.55 48.95
CA GLN A 175 69.92 -64.47 47.64
C GLN A 175 68.54 -63.79 47.68
N ALA A 176 67.81 -63.95 48.80
CA ALA A 176 66.48 -63.36 49.00
C ALA A 176 66.48 -61.82 48.98
N PHE A 177 67.61 -61.17 49.26
CA PHE A 177 67.72 -59.71 49.34
C PHE A 177 68.66 -59.12 48.28
N LYS A 178 69.00 -59.91 47.24
CA LYS A 178 69.96 -59.54 46.19
C LYS A 178 69.65 -58.21 45.49
N TYR A 179 68.37 -57.88 45.35
CA TYR A 179 67.88 -56.68 44.64
C TYR A 179 67.43 -55.57 45.58
N SER A 180 67.66 -55.73 46.89
CA SER A 180 67.08 -54.90 47.93
C SER A 180 68.13 -54.13 48.71
N VAL A 181 67.71 -53.02 49.29
CA VAL A 181 68.42 -52.25 50.32
C VAL A 181 67.61 -52.31 51.61
N GLN A 182 68.31 -52.31 52.74
CA GLN A 182 67.70 -52.13 54.05
C GLN A 182 67.55 -50.64 54.35
N LEU A 183 66.39 -50.31 54.88
CA LEU A 183 65.90 -48.97 55.13
C LEU A 183 65.71 -48.79 56.63
N ASP A 184 66.26 -47.71 57.17
CA ASP A 184 65.92 -47.21 58.50
C ASP A 184 64.78 -46.20 58.35
N LEU A 185 63.58 -46.69 58.02
CA LEU A 185 62.39 -45.86 57.79
C LEU A 185 61.21 -46.36 58.59
N ALA A 186 60.32 -45.46 59.00
CA ALA A 186 59.00 -45.86 59.48
C ALA A 186 58.14 -46.34 58.29
N THR A 187 58.21 -47.62 57.94
CA THR A 187 57.27 -48.28 57.03
C THR A 187 56.25 -49.12 57.80
N ASP A 188 54.99 -49.08 57.38
CA ASP A 188 53.87 -49.88 57.90
C ASP A 188 53.12 -50.54 56.73
N PHE A 189 52.20 -51.47 57.02
CA PHE A 189 51.28 -52.02 56.02
C PHE A 189 50.66 -50.91 55.16
N GLY A 190 50.69 -51.03 53.84
CA GLY A 190 50.21 -50.01 52.89
C GLY A 190 51.29 -49.06 52.33
N SER A 191 52.48 -49.03 52.92
CA SER A 191 53.64 -48.29 52.36
C SER A 191 54.36 -49.04 51.22
N SER A 192 54.11 -50.35 51.07
CA SER A 192 54.66 -51.17 49.98
C SER A 192 54.30 -50.59 48.61
N GLY A 193 55.31 -50.51 47.74
CA GLY A 193 55.27 -49.91 46.41
C GLY A 193 55.51 -48.40 46.42
N GLY A 194 55.65 -47.79 47.60
CA GLY A 194 55.95 -46.37 47.75
C GLY A 194 57.39 -46.02 47.38
N PRO A 195 57.62 -44.82 46.81
CA PRO A 195 58.96 -44.36 46.47
C PRO A 195 59.75 -43.98 47.73
N VAL A 196 61.01 -44.40 47.75
CA VAL A 196 62.06 -43.87 48.64
C VAL A 196 62.87 -42.87 47.82
N ILE A 197 62.95 -41.62 48.29
CA ILE A 197 63.39 -40.46 47.54
C ILE A 197 64.61 -39.83 48.22
N ASN A 198 65.64 -39.50 47.45
CA ASN A 198 66.83 -38.82 47.94
C ASN A 198 66.66 -37.29 47.99
N LYS A 199 67.70 -36.59 48.46
CA LYS A 199 67.75 -35.12 48.52
C LYS A 199 67.64 -34.40 47.18
N PHE A 200 67.66 -35.11 46.06
CA PHE A 200 67.52 -34.54 44.71
C PHE A 200 66.13 -34.79 44.12
N GLY A 201 65.20 -35.33 44.90
CA GLY A 201 63.85 -35.66 44.42
C GLY A 201 63.79 -36.91 43.55
N GLN A 202 64.89 -37.68 43.48
CA GLN A 202 64.95 -38.91 42.68
C GLN A 202 64.60 -40.13 43.52
N VAL A 203 63.86 -41.06 42.91
CA VAL A 203 63.57 -42.36 43.51
C VAL A 203 64.83 -43.20 43.53
N VAL A 204 65.22 -43.62 44.73
CA VAL A 204 66.42 -44.42 45.00
C VAL A 204 66.10 -45.85 45.42
N ALA A 205 64.91 -46.10 45.95
CA ALA A 205 64.38 -47.44 46.22
C ALA A 205 62.85 -47.45 46.21
N ILE A 206 62.24 -48.63 46.20
CA ILE A 206 60.79 -48.87 46.24
C ILE A 206 60.50 -49.71 47.48
N VAL A 207 59.73 -49.18 48.43
CA VAL A 207 59.44 -49.86 49.70
C VAL A 207 58.80 -51.21 49.42
N GLN A 208 59.34 -52.29 49.96
CA GLN A 208 58.79 -53.65 49.82
C GLN A 208 58.01 -54.05 51.08
N GLY A 209 58.48 -53.60 52.26
CA GLY A 209 57.88 -53.87 53.57
C GLY A 209 58.84 -54.59 54.51
N ALA A 210 58.30 -55.20 55.57
CA ALA A 210 59.03 -56.05 56.49
C ALA A 210 58.87 -57.53 56.07
N TYR A 211 59.99 -58.27 55.99
CA TYR A 211 59.92 -59.70 55.67
C TYR A 211 59.49 -60.50 56.92
N PRO A 212 58.49 -61.40 56.84
CA PRO A 212 57.96 -62.12 58.01
C PRO A 212 58.98 -63.01 58.73
N LEU A 213 60.07 -63.35 58.05
CA LEU A 213 61.05 -64.34 58.50
C LEU A 213 62.31 -63.74 59.15
N SER A 214 62.42 -62.42 59.25
CA SER A 214 63.65 -61.82 59.79
C SER A 214 63.38 -60.63 60.71
N ALA A 215 63.83 -60.73 61.96
CA ALA A 215 63.84 -59.64 62.94
C ALA A 215 64.83 -58.51 62.58
N THR A 216 65.19 -58.34 61.31
CA THR A 216 66.36 -57.61 60.83
C THR A 216 66.06 -56.37 59.99
N GLY A 217 64.82 -55.84 60.00
CA GLY A 217 64.52 -54.50 59.49
C GLY A 217 63.67 -54.46 58.22
N LYS A 218 63.59 -53.27 57.62
CA LYS A 218 62.68 -52.95 56.51
C LYS A 218 63.47 -52.90 55.21
N PHE A 219 62.86 -53.32 54.11
CA PHE A 219 63.54 -53.44 52.83
C PHE A 219 62.82 -52.67 51.72
N GLY A 220 63.60 -52.25 50.73
CA GLY A 220 63.09 -51.72 49.47
C GLY A 220 63.94 -52.18 48.29
N ILE A 221 63.30 -52.35 47.14
CA ILE A 221 63.97 -52.75 45.90
C ILE A 221 64.72 -51.55 45.35
N ARG A 222 65.96 -51.75 44.91
CA ARG A 222 66.79 -50.63 44.46
C ARG A 222 66.29 -50.04 43.13
N SER A 223 66.42 -48.73 43.00
CA SER A 223 66.06 -47.98 41.79
C SER A 223 66.90 -48.34 40.56
N ASP A 224 68.17 -48.72 40.71
CA ASP A 224 69.03 -49.16 39.61
C ASP A 224 68.51 -50.46 38.95
N ILE A 225 67.93 -51.36 39.76
CA ILE A 225 67.24 -52.57 39.27
C ILE A 225 65.97 -52.20 38.50
N LEU A 226 65.17 -51.26 39.03
CA LEU A 226 64.00 -50.75 38.33
C LEU A 226 64.38 -50.11 36.99
N ALA A 227 65.38 -49.22 36.96
CA ALA A 227 65.87 -48.56 35.76
C ALA A 227 66.32 -49.58 34.70
N GLY A 228 67.07 -50.61 35.10
CA GLY A 228 67.46 -51.71 34.21
C GLY A 228 66.26 -52.44 33.57
N LEU A 229 65.22 -52.71 34.36
CA LEU A 229 63.99 -53.33 33.85
C LEU A 229 63.22 -52.40 32.92
N LEU A 230 63.06 -51.13 33.28
CA LEU A 230 62.38 -50.14 32.44
C LEU A 230 63.08 -49.98 31.08
N ASN A 231 64.41 -49.94 31.07
CA ASN A 231 65.21 -49.92 29.84
C ASN A 231 65.03 -51.18 29.00
N TYR A 232 65.09 -52.37 29.61
CA TYR A 232 64.90 -53.64 28.92
C TYR A 232 63.53 -53.76 28.26
N TYR A 233 62.47 -53.28 28.93
CA TYR A 233 61.10 -53.29 28.41
C TYR A 233 60.72 -52.03 27.60
N GLY A 234 61.66 -51.10 27.36
CA GLY A 234 61.43 -49.89 26.56
C GLY A 234 60.41 -48.91 27.17
N ILE A 235 60.31 -48.86 28.50
CA ILE A 235 59.40 -47.97 29.23
C ILE A 235 60.16 -46.66 29.55
N PRO A 236 59.74 -45.49 29.02
CA PRO A 236 60.46 -44.25 29.24
C PRO A 236 60.34 -43.75 30.68
N TYR A 237 61.36 -43.12 31.23
CA TYR A 237 61.33 -42.48 32.54
C TYR A 237 62.27 -41.27 32.56
N ASN A 238 62.10 -40.38 33.52
CA ASN A 238 63.01 -39.26 33.74
C ASN A 238 64.09 -39.63 34.76
N THR A 239 65.29 -39.09 34.61
CA THR A 239 66.40 -39.21 35.58
C THR A 239 66.83 -37.87 36.15
N GLU A 240 66.35 -36.75 35.60
CA GLU A 240 66.81 -35.42 36.00
C GLU A 240 66.37 -35.07 37.44
N PRO A 241 67.29 -34.58 38.29
CA PRO A 241 66.95 -34.05 39.61
C PRO A 241 65.84 -33.00 39.60
N ILE A 242 65.05 -32.95 40.66
CA ILE A 242 64.09 -31.86 40.87
C ILE A 242 64.88 -30.62 41.33
N VAL A 243 64.94 -29.61 40.46
CA VAL A 243 65.55 -28.31 40.75
C VAL A 243 64.43 -27.34 41.15
N LEU A 244 64.52 -26.78 42.36
CA LEU A 244 63.64 -25.68 42.74
C LEU A 244 64.09 -24.42 42.00
N PRO A 245 63.16 -23.66 41.39
CA PRO A 245 63.51 -22.39 40.77
C PRO A 245 64.15 -21.47 41.81
N SER A 246 65.21 -20.77 41.40
CA SER A 246 65.92 -19.83 42.24
C SER A 246 65.01 -18.68 42.68
N THR A 247 65.36 -18.01 43.78
CA THR A 247 64.61 -16.84 44.28
C THR A 247 64.48 -15.74 43.22
N GLU A 248 65.48 -15.62 42.34
CA GLU A 248 65.51 -14.67 41.23
C GLU A 248 64.55 -15.07 40.11
N GLU A 249 64.48 -16.35 39.76
CA GLU A 249 63.51 -16.88 38.80
C GLU A 249 62.07 -16.70 39.30
N LEU A 250 61.81 -16.98 40.59
CA LEU A 250 60.49 -16.75 41.20
C LEU A 250 60.10 -15.27 41.20
N GLN A 251 61.05 -14.37 41.47
CA GLN A 251 60.81 -12.93 41.38
C GLN A 251 60.56 -12.47 39.94
N SER A 252 61.29 -13.04 38.96
CA SER A 252 61.08 -12.73 37.54
C SER A 252 59.69 -13.19 37.06
N LEU A 253 59.26 -14.38 37.48
CA LEU A 253 57.94 -14.92 37.18
C LEU A 253 56.84 -14.09 37.85
N ALA A 254 57.04 -13.69 39.11
CA ALA A 254 56.09 -12.84 39.82
C ALA A 254 55.93 -11.46 39.14
N ARG A 255 57.03 -10.85 38.66
CA ARG A 255 56.98 -9.62 37.87
C ARG A 255 56.23 -9.83 36.55
N LEU A 256 56.52 -10.90 35.83
CA LEU A 256 55.84 -11.24 34.58
C LEU A 256 54.33 -11.42 34.79
N ILE A 257 53.92 -12.14 35.85
CA ILE A 257 52.52 -12.33 36.20
C ILE A 257 51.84 -10.99 36.53
N GLN A 258 52.50 -10.11 37.29
CA GLN A 258 51.96 -8.78 37.58
C GLN A 258 51.81 -7.92 36.33
N GLU A 259 52.78 -7.95 35.41
CA GLU A 259 52.69 -7.25 34.13
C GLU A 259 51.54 -7.77 33.27
N GLN A 260 51.39 -9.09 33.18
CA GLN A 260 50.29 -9.73 32.47
C GLN A 260 48.93 -9.35 33.08
N GLN A 261 48.80 -9.37 34.42
CA GLN A 261 47.58 -8.95 35.11
C GLN A 261 47.25 -7.47 34.84
N ARG A 262 48.25 -6.59 34.80
CA ARG A 262 48.07 -5.18 34.47
C ARG A 262 47.60 -4.98 33.03
N SER A 263 48.21 -5.70 32.09
CA SER A 263 47.80 -5.65 30.67
C SER A 263 46.35 -6.14 30.47
N LEU A 264 45.96 -7.21 31.18
CA LEU A 264 44.59 -7.71 31.20
C LEU A 264 43.60 -6.71 31.80
N GLY A 265 44.00 -5.96 32.83
CA GLY A 265 43.20 -4.88 33.40
C GLY A 265 42.90 -3.77 32.39
N GLN A 266 43.92 -3.33 31.65
CA GLN A 266 43.77 -2.31 30.60
C GLN A 266 42.85 -2.80 29.47
N LEU A 267 43.01 -4.06 29.04
CA LEU A 267 42.17 -4.64 28.00
C LEU A 267 40.70 -4.75 28.42
N ARG A 268 40.44 -5.07 29.70
CA ARG A 268 39.08 -5.08 30.26
C ARG A 268 38.46 -3.69 30.27
N GLU A 269 39.22 -2.68 30.65
CA GLU A 269 38.74 -1.28 30.64
C GLU A 269 38.42 -0.81 29.22
N GLN A 270 39.24 -1.14 28.23
CA GLN A 270 38.95 -0.89 26.82
C GLN A 270 37.66 -1.60 26.36
N LEU A 271 37.48 -2.87 26.73
CA LEU A 271 36.28 -3.63 26.40
C LEU A 271 35.01 -2.99 27.02
N ASP A 272 35.09 -2.51 28.25
CA ASP A 272 33.97 -1.85 28.93
C ASP A 272 33.63 -0.50 28.28
N GLN A 273 34.63 0.24 27.80
CA GLN A 273 34.44 1.46 27.02
C GLN A 273 33.76 1.17 25.68
N GLU A 274 34.23 0.16 24.93
CA GLU A 274 33.62 -0.25 23.66
C GLU A 274 32.18 -0.74 23.83
N ARG A 275 31.90 -1.51 24.89
CA ARG A 275 30.53 -1.94 25.22
C ARG A 275 29.61 -0.76 25.50
N SER A 276 30.09 0.20 26.29
CA SER A 276 29.33 1.41 26.61
C SER A 276 29.00 2.24 25.36
N GLU A 277 29.97 2.38 24.45
CA GLU A 277 29.76 3.06 23.17
C GLU A 277 28.78 2.29 22.28
N LEU A 278 28.88 0.95 22.21
CA LEU A 278 27.94 0.11 21.48
C LEU A 278 26.50 0.25 22.01
N ASP A 279 26.32 0.29 23.33
CA ASP A 279 25.00 0.47 23.95
C ASP A 279 24.40 1.86 23.64
N ARG A 280 25.25 2.89 23.59
CA ARG A 280 24.86 4.23 23.15
C ARG A 280 24.40 4.22 21.68
N GLN A 281 25.16 3.58 20.80
CA GLN A 281 24.81 3.44 19.38
C GLN A 281 23.51 2.64 19.17
N ARG A 282 23.31 1.55 19.92
CA ARG A 282 22.07 0.76 19.90
C ARG A 282 20.87 1.59 20.32
N SER A 283 21.03 2.40 21.37
CA SER A 283 19.98 3.30 21.86
C SER A 283 19.63 4.37 20.82
N GLU A 284 20.63 4.94 20.14
CA GLU A 284 20.39 5.90 19.05
C GLU A 284 19.71 5.25 17.85
N LEU A 285 20.13 4.04 17.45
CA LEU A 285 19.49 3.27 16.38
C LEU A 285 18.03 2.96 16.69
N ALA A 286 17.72 2.52 17.92
CA ALA A 286 16.37 2.25 18.35
C ALA A 286 15.50 3.53 18.29
N ARG A 287 16.05 4.67 18.70
CA ARG A 287 15.36 5.96 18.58
C ARG A 287 15.09 6.32 17.11
N ARG A 288 16.08 6.18 16.22
CA ARG A 288 15.89 6.45 14.78
C ARG A 288 14.87 5.51 14.13
N GLN A 289 14.85 4.23 14.52
CA GLN A 289 13.84 3.28 14.04
C GLN A 289 12.42 3.67 14.45
N ASN A 290 12.25 4.13 15.70
CA ASN A 290 10.96 4.64 16.17
C ASN A 290 10.54 5.90 15.38
N GLU A 291 11.45 6.85 15.19
CA GLU A 291 11.20 8.06 14.39
C GLU A 291 10.83 7.72 12.92
N LEU A 292 11.49 6.74 12.32
CA LEU A 292 11.14 6.23 10.97
C LEU A 292 9.76 5.59 10.95
N THR A 293 9.44 4.75 11.93
CA THR A 293 8.13 4.08 12.04
C THR A 293 7.01 5.12 12.18
N GLU A 294 7.22 6.18 12.96
CA GLU A 294 6.26 7.28 13.07
C GLU A 294 6.09 8.05 11.76
N ARG A 295 7.19 8.31 11.04
CA ARG A 295 7.15 8.94 9.71
C ARG A 295 6.41 8.08 8.69
N GLU A 296 6.65 6.77 8.67
CA GLU A 296 5.93 5.82 7.79
C GLU A 296 4.43 5.84 8.09
N ARG A 297 4.04 5.82 9.37
CA ARG A 297 2.63 5.95 9.77
C ARG A 297 2.02 7.27 9.32
N LYS A 298 2.77 8.37 9.40
CA LYS A 298 2.30 9.69 8.93
C LYS A 298 2.10 9.70 7.42
N ILE A 299 3.09 9.22 6.65
CA ILE A 299 3.01 9.12 5.19
C ILE A 299 1.84 8.22 4.77
N ALA A 300 1.64 7.08 5.44
CA ALA A 300 0.51 6.19 5.14
C ALA A 300 -0.85 6.87 5.36
N ARG A 301 -1.00 7.68 6.41
CA ARG A 301 -2.22 8.47 6.66
C ARG A 301 -2.43 9.53 5.58
N GLU A 302 -1.39 10.27 5.23
CA GLU A 302 -1.45 11.30 4.18
C GLU A 302 -1.78 10.68 2.81
N SER A 303 -1.18 9.53 2.47
CA SER A 303 -1.49 8.77 1.26
C SER A 303 -2.95 8.34 1.22
N ALA A 304 -3.48 7.79 2.33
CA ALA A 304 -4.87 7.36 2.39
C ALA A 304 -5.85 8.54 2.25
N GLU A 305 -5.52 9.71 2.83
CA GLU A 305 -6.32 10.93 2.65
C GLU A 305 -6.29 11.42 1.20
N LEU A 306 -5.12 11.40 0.56
CA LEU A 306 -4.97 11.74 -0.86
C LEU A 306 -5.74 10.77 -1.76
N ASP A 307 -5.69 9.46 -1.49
CA ASP A 307 -6.45 8.45 -2.23
C ASP A 307 -7.96 8.67 -2.08
N ALA A 308 -8.44 9.02 -0.88
CA ALA A 308 -9.85 9.36 -0.66
C ALA A 308 -10.25 10.63 -1.44
N LYS A 309 -9.40 11.68 -1.44
CA LYS A 309 -9.62 12.90 -2.24
C LYS A 309 -9.64 12.58 -3.74
N LEU A 310 -8.72 11.75 -4.22
CA LEU A 310 -8.64 11.32 -5.61
C LEU A 310 -9.90 10.55 -6.03
N ASN A 311 -10.37 9.62 -5.19
CA ASN A 311 -11.60 8.87 -5.47
C ASN A 311 -12.84 9.76 -5.50
N ASN A 312 -12.95 10.72 -4.58
CA ASN A 312 -14.01 11.73 -4.62
C ASN A 312 -13.93 12.58 -5.90
N ALA A 313 -12.73 13.05 -6.27
CA ALA A 313 -12.54 13.81 -7.51
C ALA A 313 -12.93 13.00 -8.76
N LYS A 314 -12.62 11.70 -8.80
CA LYS A 314 -13.07 10.81 -9.88
C LYS A 314 -14.58 10.67 -9.96
N LEU A 315 -15.27 10.57 -8.81
CA LEU A 315 -16.74 10.56 -8.77
C LEU A 315 -17.33 11.86 -9.30
N PHE A 316 -16.79 13.02 -8.88
CA PHE A 316 -17.20 14.32 -9.41
C PHE A 316 -16.95 14.46 -10.91
N LEU A 317 -15.79 13.99 -11.40
CA LEU A 317 -15.49 14.02 -12.83
C LEU A 317 -16.48 13.17 -13.63
N LYS A 318 -16.80 11.97 -13.13
CA LYS A 318 -17.79 11.10 -13.76
C LYS A 318 -19.18 11.74 -13.80
N ASP A 319 -19.64 12.32 -12.69
CA ASP A 319 -20.92 13.03 -12.64
C ASP A 319 -20.95 14.22 -13.62
N TYR A 320 -19.84 14.95 -13.74
CA TYR A 320 -19.69 16.02 -14.72
C TYR A 320 -19.71 15.51 -16.17
N GLU A 321 -19.03 14.40 -16.47
CA GLU A 321 -19.02 13.76 -17.79
C GLU A 321 -20.43 13.25 -18.18
N ASP A 322 -21.12 12.60 -17.24
CA ASP A 322 -22.50 12.14 -17.42
C ASP A 322 -23.43 13.33 -17.69
N LYS A 323 -23.30 14.42 -16.92
CA LYS A 323 -24.12 15.63 -17.13
C LYS A 323 -23.81 16.33 -18.44
N ARG A 324 -22.54 16.37 -18.84
CA ARG A 324 -22.12 16.92 -20.14
C ARG A 324 -22.71 16.10 -21.29
N SER A 325 -22.72 14.78 -21.18
CA SER A 325 -23.36 13.90 -22.17
C SER A 325 -24.86 14.15 -22.27
N GLU A 326 -25.56 14.26 -21.13
CA GLU A 326 -26.99 14.56 -21.11
C GLU A 326 -27.32 15.91 -21.79
N LEU A 327 -26.53 16.95 -21.49
CA LEU A 327 -26.68 18.26 -22.11
C LEU A 327 -26.37 18.25 -23.61
N GLN A 328 -25.40 17.43 -24.04
CA GLN A 328 -25.08 17.24 -25.45
C GLN A 328 -26.25 16.57 -26.19
N ASP A 329 -26.84 15.51 -25.60
CA ASP A 329 -28.01 14.83 -26.15
C ASP A 329 -29.25 15.74 -26.21
N GLU A 330 -29.41 16.64 -25.21
CA GLU A 330 -30.46 17.66 -25.23
C GLU A 330 -30.22 18.70 -26.32
N TYR A 331 -28.97 19.16 -26.48
CA TYR A 331 -28.58 20.09 -27.54
C TYR A 331 -28.83 19.51 -28.93
N GLU A 332 -28.43 18.27 -29.18
CA GLU A 332 -28.65 17.59 -30.47
C GLU A 332 -30.14 17.41 -30.77
N ARG A 333 -30.95 17.05 -29.77
CA ARG A 333 -32.42 16.99 -29.89
C ARG A 333 -33.01 18.34 -30.27
N LYS A 334 -32.69 19.40 -29.53
CA LYS A 334 -33.17 20.76 -29.83
C LYS A 334 -32.71 21.25 -31.20
N TYR A 335 -31.47 20.94 -31.58
CA TYR A 335 -30.94 21.31 -32.90
C TYR A 335 -31.70 20.59 -34.03
N ALA A 336 -31.99 19.29 -33.87
CA ALA A 336 -32.78 18.53 -34.82
C ALA A 336 -34.22 19.05 -34.95
N GLU A 337 -34.87 19.38 -33.84
CA GLU A 337 -36.20 20.02 -33.82
C GLU A 337 -36.18 21.37 -34.55
N LEU A 338 -35.19 22.20 -34.25
CA LEU A 338 -35.05 23.54 -34.84
C LEU A 338 -34.77 23.46 -36.35
N LYS A 339 -33.96 22.47 -36.77
CA LYS A 339 -33.73 22.18 -38.18
C LYS A 339 -35.01 21.73 -38.89
N SER A 340 -35.76 20.80 -38.31
CA SER A 340 -37.07 20.37 -38.84
C SER A 340 -38.04 21.55 -38.96
N PHE A 341 -38.07 22.43 -37.96
CA PHE A 341 -38.93 23.61 -37.98
C PHE A 341 -38.51 24.60 -39.08
N LYS A 342 -37.21 24.80 -39.28
CA LYS A 342 -36.68 25.61 -40.38
C LYS A 342 -37.07 25.04 -41.74
N ASP A 343 -36.89 23.74 -41.94
CA ASP A 343 -37.27 23.07 -43.20
C ASP A 343 -38.78 23.25 -43.50
N GLN A 344 -39.63 23.16 -42.47
CA GLN A 344 -41.07 23.43 -42.60
C GLN A 344 -41.38 24.90 -42.98
N LEU A 345 -40.62 25.85 -42.44
CA LEU A 345 -40.77 27.26 -42.79
C LEU A 345 -40.35 27.54 -44.23
N ASP A 346 -39.23 26.97 -44.68
CA ASP A 346 -38.74 27.11 -46.06
C ASP A 346 -39.76 26.52 -47.06
N ASP A 347 -40.38 25.39 -46.74
CA ASP A 347 -41.44 24.80 -47.56
C ASP A 347 -42.71 25.66 -47.60
N ARG A 348 -43.07 26.27 -46.47
CA ARG A 348 -44.18 27.23 -46.41
C ARG A 348 -43.91 28.49 -47.21
N GLU A 349 -42.70 29.02 -47.15
CA GLU A 349 -42.28 30.19 -47.93
C GLU A 349 -42.41 29.92 -49.42
N LYS A 350 -41.88 28.79 -49.91
CA LYS A 350 -42.06 28.35 -51.30
C LYS A 350 -43.54 28.25 -51.69
N ALA A 351 -44.38 27.69 -50.82
CA ALA A 351 -45.81 27.58 -51.06
C ALA A 351 -46.49 28.95 -51.18
N ILE A 352 -46.12 29.92 -50.34
CA ILE A 352 -46.61 31.31 -50.40
C ILE A 352 -46.18 31.97 -51.71
N THR A 353 -44.90 31.90 -52.07
CA THR A 353 -44.39 32.50 -53.32
C THR A 353 -45.12 31.94 -54.55
N SER A 354 -45.37 30.63 -54.59
CA SER A 354 -46.14 30.00 -55.68
C SER A 354 -47.61 30.47 -55.73
N ARG A 355 -48.17 30.84 -54.58
CA ARG A 355 -49.55 31.35 -54.48
C ARG A 355 -49.62 32.81 -54.89
N GLU A 356 -48.64 33.62 -54.53
CA GLU A 356 -48.51 35.01 -54.98
C GLU A 356 -48.39 35.10 -56.50
N GLN A 357 -47.57 34.25 -57.13
CA GLN A 357 -47.47 34.19 -58.60
C GLN A 357 -48.83 33.92 -59.25
N ARG A 358 -49.57 32.92 -58.75
CA ARG A 358 -50.93 32.60 -59.25
C ARG A 358 -51.92 33.76 -59.08
N LEU A 359 -51.82 34.50 -57.97
CA LEU A 359 -52.68 35.66 -57.72
C LEU A 359 -52.35 36.82 -58.66
N ASN A 360 -51.06 37.11 -58.88
CA ASN A 360 -50.62 38.15 -59.80
C ASN A 360 -51.02 37.87 -61.26
N GLU A 361 -50.96 36.61 -61.68
CA GLU A 361 -51.48 36.18 -63.00
C GLU A 361 -52.99 36.41 -63.11
N ARG A 362 -53.74 36.11 -62.04
CA ARG A 362 -55.19 36.27 -62.00
C ARG A 362 -55.62 37.73 -61.97
N GLU A 363 -54.87 38.59 -61.30
CA GLU A 363 -55.09 40.04 -61.29
C GLU A 363 -54.91 40.64 -62.68
N ARG A 364 -53.85 40.27 -63.41
CA ARG A 364 -53.67 40.70 -64.81
C ARG A 364 -54.83 40.25 -65.71
N TRP A 365 -55.31 39.02 -65.51
CA TRP A 365 -56.46 38.50 -66.24
C TRP A 365 -57.75 39.31 -65.95
N LEU A 366 -57.97 39.69 -64.68
CA LEU A 366 -59.11 40.52 -64.30
C LEU A 366 -59.03 41.92 -64.91
N GLN A 367 -57.87 42.58 -64.85
CA GLN A 367 -57.67 43.91 -65.45
C GLN A 367 -57.92 43.89 -66.96
N GLN A 368 -57.50 42.82 -67.65
CA GLN A 368 -57.77 42.64 -69.07
C GLN A 368 -59.27 42.48 -69.35
N LYS A 369 -59.99 41.76 -68.48
CA LYS A 369 -61.44 41.58 -68.59
C LYS A 369 -62.22 42.86 -68.26
N GLU A 370 -61.78 43.63 -67.28
CA GLU A 370 -62.38 44.92 -66.96
C GLU A 370 -62.23 45.89 -68.13
N ALA A 371 -61.05 45.99 -68.76
CA ALA A 371 -60.86 46.81 -69.95
C ALA A 371 -61.79 46.41 -71.12
N GLU A 372 -61.99 45.10 -71.33
CA GLU A 372 -62.89 44.56 -72.37
C GLU A 372 -64.38 44.83 -72.09
N ILE A 373 -64.75 44.98 -70.81
CA ILE A 373 -66.10 45.33 -70.37
C ILE A 373 -66.32 46.86 -70.46
N THR A 374 -65.32 47.66 -70.08
CA THR A 374 -65.36 49.12 -70.16
C THR A 374 -65.44 49.63 -71.60
N GLU A 375 -64.87 48.92 -72.57
CA GLU A 375 -64.99 49.26 -74.00
C GLU A 375 -66.42 49.07 -74.55
N LYS A 376 -67.25 48.23 -73.91
CA LYS A 376 -68.56 47.80 -74.45
C LYS A 376 -69.77 48.49 -73.85
N LEU A 377 -69.64 49.26 -72.77
CA LEU A 377 -70.75 49.92 -72.07
C LEU A 377 -70.34 51.34 -71.66
N GLY A 378 -70.83 52.34 -72.39
CA GLY A 378 -70.55 53.76 -72.18
C GLY A 378 -71.18 54.38 -70.92
N ASP A 379 -70.73 55.61 -70.63
CA ASP A 379 -70.46 56.14 -69.29
C ASP A 379 -71.60 56.76 -68.45
N HIS A 380 -72.92 56.54 -68.64
CA HIS A 380 -73.89 57.36 -67.87
C HIS A 380 -75.16 56.61 -67.42
N PHE A 381 -75.41 56.53 -66.10
CA PHE A 381 -76.67 56.04 -65.50
C PHE A 381 -76.93 56.67 -64.12
N SER A 382 -78.18 57.07 -63.84
CA SER A 382 -78.64 57.59 -62.54
C SER A 382 -79.92 56.91 -62.06
N ILE A 383 -80.07 56.68 -60.76
CA ILE A 383 -81.25 56.04 -60.14
C ILE A 383 -81.88 56.98 -59.13
N ASP A 384 -83.16 57.31 -59.32
CA ASP A 384 -83.95 58.04 -58.34
C ASP A 384 -84.80 57.07 -57.51
N VAL A 385 -84.76 57.21 -56.16
CA VAL A 385 -85.59 56.44 -55.24
C VAL A 385 -86.52 57.38 -54.47
N LEU A 386 -87.82 57.22 -54.72
CA LEU A 386 -88.87 58.02 -54.08
C LEU A 386 -89.64 57.15 -53.07
N ALA A 387 -89.79 57.62 -51.84
CA ALA A 387 -90.54 56.94 -50.79
C ALA A 387 -91.49 57.93 -50.10
N SER A 388 -92.81 57.74 -50.27
CA SER A 388 -93.83 58.67 -49.78
C SER A 388 -94.99 57.95 -49.08
N PRO A 389 -95.50 58.50 -47.95
CA PRO A 389 -96.81 58.13 -47.44
C PRO A 389 -97.93 58.76 -48.29
N MET A 390 -98.90 57.95 -48.73
CA MET A 390 -100.06 58.42 -49.49
C MET A 390 -101.24 58.72 -48.55
N TYR A 391 -101.89 59.86 -48.74
CA TYR A 391 -103.07 60.28 -47.96
C TYR A 391 -104.31 60.34 -48.87
N GLU A 392 -105.42 59.76 -48.43
CA GLU A 392 -106.72 59.86 -49.11
C GLU A 392 -107.54 60.93 -48.39
N ILE A 393 -107.97 61.95 -49.12
CA ILE A 393 -108.76 63.07 -48.56
C ILE A 393 -110.16 62.98 -49.17
N GLU A 394 -111.08 62.32 -48.48
CA GLU A 394 -112.49 62.34 -48.85
C GLU A 394 -113.10 63.71 -48.50
N ARG A 395 -113.42 64.50 -49.52
CA ARG A 395 -114.41 65.58 -49.41
C ARG A 395 -115.66 65.16 -50.19
N LYS A 396 -116.85 65.45 -49.65
CA LYS A 396 -118.17 65.21 -50.29
C LYS A 396 -118.42 66.09 -51.53
N LEU A 397 -117.52 66.09 -52.50
CA LEU A 397 -117.77 66.52 -53.88
C LEU A 397 -117.47 65.36 -54.83
N LEU A 398 -118.18 65.33 -55.95
CA LEU A 398 -118.46 64.20 -56.86
C LEU A 398 -117.30 63.33 -57.39
N VAL A 399 -116.04 63.51 -56.98
CA VAL A 399 -114.91 62.63 -57.35
C VAL A 399 -113.98 62.45 -56.14
N PRO A 400 -113.70 61.22 -55.68
CA PRO A 400 -112.78 60.99 -54.58
C PRO A 400 -111.37 61.51 -54.92
N LEU A 401 -110.75 62.22 -53.98
CA LEU A 401 -109.47 62.91 -54.17
C LEU A 401 -108.36 62.13 -53.46
N ARG A 402 -107.40 61.62 -54.24
CA ARG A 402 -106.17 61.00 -53.74
C ARG A 402 -104.97 61.88 -54.08
N ALA A 403 -104.22 62.27 -53.07
CA ALA A 403 -103.03 63.08 -53.22
C ALA A 403 -101.94 62.58 -52.27
N SER A 404 -100.76 62.26 -52.82
CA SER A 404 -99.57 61.97 -52.00
C SER A 404 -98.66 63.17 -51.98
N VAL A 405 -98.11 63.47 -50.81
CA VAL A 405 -96.97 64.37 -50.65
C VAL A 405 -95.86 63.59 -50.01
N GLY A 406 -94.69 63.57 -50.65
CA GLY A 406 -93.55 62.83 -50.11
C GLY A 406 -92.22 63.45 -50.42
N PHE A 407 -91.22 62.95 -49.71
CA PHE A 407 -89.82 63.26 -49.94
C PHE A 407 -89.24 62.20 -50.88
N TYR A 408 -88.34 62.63 -51.76
CA TYR A 408 -87.52 61.68 -52.51
C TYR A 408 -86.06 62.00 -52.37
N TYR A 409 -85.27 60.96 -52.61
CA TYR A 409 -83.83 61.02 -52.54
C TYR A 409 -83.26 60.59 -53.89
N ARG A 410 -82.61 61.53 -54.57
CA ARG A 410 -81.93 61.26 -55.84
C ARG A 410 -80.51 60.77 -55.59
N PHE A 411 -80.20 59.58 -56.09
CA PHE A 411 -78.83 59.08 -56.20
C PHE A 411 -78.31 59.34 -57.62
N GLY A 412 -77.57 60.42 -57.78
CA GLY A 412 -76.78 60.68 -58.98
C GLY A 412 -75.33 60.25 -58.75
N PHE A 413 -74.76 59.51 -59.70
CA PHE A 413 -73.32 59.27 -59.76
C PHE A 413 -72.77 60.09 -60.92
N GLU A 414 -72.20 61.26 -60.64
CA GLU A 414 -71.28 61.91 -61.58
C GLU A 414 -69.89 61.31 -61.36
N ARG A 415 -69.37 60.63 -62.38
CA ARG A 415 -67.99 60.14 -62.43
C ARG A 415 -67.18 61.09 -63.31
N ASP A 416 -66.23 61.80 -62.73
CA ASP A 416 -65.15 62.44 -63.49
C ASP A 416 -64.20 61.34 -64.06
N ASN A 417 -63.34 61.72 -64.99
CA ASN A 417 -62.29 60.95 -65.69
C ASN A 417 -61.33 60.15 -64.79
N ARG A 418 -61.55 60.13 -63.46
CA ARG A 418 -60.81 59.37 -62.45
C ARG A 418 -61.69 58.41 -61.63
N ASN A 419 -62.94 58.17 -62.03
CA ASN A 419 -63.85 57.22 -61.38
C ASN A 419 -64.15 57.51 -59.89
N VAL A 420 -64.11 58.79 -59.49
CA VAL A 420 -64.48 59.21 -58.12
C VAL A 420 -65.87 59.86 -58.15
N VAL A 421 -66.75 59.47 -57.23
CA VAL A 421 -68.11 60.00 -57.06
C VAL A 421 -68.04 61.36 -56.37
N ILE A 422 -68.45 62.45 -57.04
CA ILE A 422 -68.14 63.81 -56.57
C ILE A 422 -69.28 64.48 -55.78
N GLN A 423 -70.57 64.13 -55.98
CA GLN A 423 -71.62 64.64 -55.10
C GLN A 423 -72.93 63.85 -55.20
N ALA A 424 -73.47 63.45 -54.05
CA ALA A 424 -74.83 62.94 -53.91
C ALA A 424 -75.59 63.82 -52.90
N ASN A 425 -76.92 63.69 -52.88
CA ASN A 425 -77.87 64.19 -51.87
C ASN A 425 -78.64 65.46 -52.28
N LYS A 426 -79.70 65.28 -53.08
CA LYS A 426 -80.78 66.28 -53.23
C LYS A 426 -82.08 65.72 -52.64
N VAL A 427 -82.80 66.57 -51.92
CA VAL A 427 -84.10 66.26 -51.32
C VAL A 427 -85.14 67.20 -51.94
N GLY A 428 -86.21 66.64 -52.49
CA GLY A 428 -87.33 67.39 -53.08
C GLY A 428 -88.68 66.95 -52.52
N ILE A 429 -89.71 67.73 -52.80
CA ILE A 429 -91.10 67.44 -52.42
C ILE A 429 -91.89 67.11 -53.68
N VAL A 430 -92.53 65.95 -53.71
CA VAL A 430 -93.37 65.54 -54.85
C VAL A 430 -94.82 65.52 -54.42
N ALA A 431 -95.68 66.11 -55.25
CA ALA A 431 -97.12 66.06 -55.12
C ALA A 431 -97.72 65.31 -56.32
N THR A 432 -98.39 64.20 -56.07
CA THR A 432 -98.97 63.39 -57.14
C THR A 432 -100.49 63.38 -57.06
N ARG A 433 -101.14 63.44 -58.23
CA ARG A 433 -102.60 63.41 -58.38
C ARG A 433 -102.99 62.37 -59.42
N GLN A 434 -103.75 61.37 -59.00
CA GLN A 434 -104.42 60.47 -59.93
C GLN A 434 -105.65 61.15 -60.55
N LEU A 435 -105.78 61.03 -61.87
CA LEU A 435 -106.89 61.52 -62.67
C LEU A 435 -107.41 60.36 -63.53
N SER A 436 -108.68 60.39 -63.91
CA SER A 436 -109.17 59.51 -65.01
C SER A 436 -109.52 60.45 -66.14
N LEU A 437 -108.57 60.67 -67.05
CA LEU A 437 -108.70 61.65 -68.13
C LEU A 437 -109.15 60.96 -69.43
N LEU A 438 -108.77 59.70 -69.63
CA LEU A 438 -108.99 58.98 -70.89
C LEU A 438 -109.95 57.77 -70.76
N GLY A 439 -110.71 57.68 -69.66
CA GLY A 439 -111.59 56.53 -69.40
C GLY A 439 -110.84 55.24 -69.09
N TRP A 440 -109.51 55.32 -68.93
CA TRP A 440 -108.69 54.24 -68.41
C TRP A 440 -108.75 54.30 -66.89
N GLU A 441 -108.93 53.15 -66.25
CA GLU A 441 -108.87 53.08 -64.79
C GLU A 441 -107.42 53.37 -64.37
N GLN A 442 -107.18 54.59 -63.86
CA GLN A 442 -105.97 55.08 -63.20
C GLN A 442 -104.89 55.72 -64.11
N ASP A 443 -105.12 56.95 -64.60
CA ASP A 443 -104.05 57.82 -65.09
C ASP A 443 -103.40 58.57 -63.90
N GLU A 444 -102.10 58.84 -63.93
CA GLU A 444 -101.42 59.53 -62.83
C GLU A 444 -100.64 60.75 -63.33
N VAL A 445 -101.01 61.93 -62.83
CA VAL A 445 -100.30 63.18 -63.09
C VAL A 445 -99.47 63.52 -61.87
N THR A 446 -98.15 63.52 -62.05
CA THR A 446 -97.20 63.81 -60.99
C THR A 446 -96.58 65.18 -61.19
N LEU A 447 -96.68 66.04 -60.18
CA LEU A 447 -95.95 67.29 -60.13
C LEU A 447 -94.85 67.19 -59.07
N ALA A 448 -93.60 67.13 -59.52
CA ALA A 448 -92.45 67.14 -58.65
C ALA A 448 -91.88 68.56 -58.53
N ILE A 449 -91.67 69.02 -57.29
CA ILE A 449 -91.10 70.33 -56.99
C ILE A 449 -89.78 70.11 -56.25
N GLU A 450 -88.67 70.45 -56.90
CA GLU A 450 -87.35 70.43 -56.27
C GLU A 450 -87.08 71.75 -55.55
N VAL A 451 -86.75 71.68 -54.26
CA VAL A 451 -86.30 72.84 -53.49
C VAL A 451 -84.86 73.15 -53.91
N ASN A 452 -84.72 73.90 -55.02
CA ASN A 452 -83.59 74.79 -55.34
C ASN A 452 -83.61 75.39 -56.77
N SER A 453 -84.61 75.12 -57.64
CA SER A 453 -85.01 76.00 -58.78
C SER A 453 -85.85 75.31 -59.87
N GLN A 454 -86.11 74.01 -59.79
CA GLN A 454 -86.66 73.25 -60.94
C GLN A 454 -88.05 72.67 -60.64
N PHE A 455 -88.98 72.90 -61.58
CA PHE A 455 -90.30 72.26 -61.59
C PHE A 455 -90.30 71.20 -62.68
N ARG A 456 -90.61 69.96 -62.28
CA ARG A 456 -90.80 68.86 -63.21
C ARG A 456 -92.27 68.45 -63.18
N LEU A 457 -92.97 68.77 -64.25
CA LEU A 457 -94.31 68.22 -64.48
C LEU A 457 -94.16 66.95 -65.29
N SER A 458 -94.85 65.90 -64.87
CA SER A 458 -94.81 64.63 -65.58
C SER A 458 -96.17 63.97 -65.60
N ILE A 459 -96.50 63.39 -66.74
CA ILE A 459 -97.75 62.65 -66.94
C ILE A 459 -97.34 61.20 -67.23
N GLY A 460 -97.85 60.29 -66.41
CA GLY A 460 -97.63 58.87 -66.55
C GLY A 460 -98.94 58.13 -66.76
N ALA A 461 -98.93 57.14 -67.64
CA ALA A 461 -100.02 56.19 -67.77
C ALA A 461 -99.61 54.86 -67.11
N VAL A 462 -100.45 54.37 -66.20
CA VAL A 462 -100.22 53.07 -65.56
C VAL A 462 -100.73 51.99 -66.50
N LEU A 463 -99.83 51.15 -67.01
CA LEU A 463 -100.20 50.13 -68.00
C LEU A 463 -100.72 48.83 -67.38
N ARG A 464 -100.42 48.56 -66.11
CA ARG A 464 -100.86 47.32 -65.43
C ARG A 464 -100.71 47.40 -63.91
N GLN A 465 -101.77 47.04 -63.17
CA GLN A 465 -101.73 46.82 -61.72
C GLN A 465 -102.01 45.33 -61.42
N ARG A 466 -101.06 44.64 -60.77
CA ARG A 466 -101.26 43.26 -60.28
C ARG A 466 -100.53 43.04 -58.96
N ASP A 467 -101.12 42.23 -58.08
CA ASP A 467 -100.40 41.64 -56.94
C ASP A 467 -99.32 40.70 -57.49
N VAL A 468 -98.05 40.96 -57.20
CA VAL A 468 -96.92 40.22 -57.80
C VAL A 468 -96.87 38.75 -57.32
N ILE A 469 -97.42 38.45 -56.14
CA ILE A 469 -97.39 37.08 -55.58
C ILE A 469 -98.61 36.29 -56.05
N ARG A 470 -99.78 36.92 -56.12
CA ARG A 470 -101.05 36.23 -56.43
C ARG A 470 -101.53 36.40 -57.87
N ASN A 471 -100.92 37.30 -58.62
CA ASN A 471 -101.20 37.60 -60.03
C ASN A 471 -102.68 37.95 -60.33
N MET A 472 -103.39 38.58 -59.38
CA MET A 472 -104.78 39.04 -59.51
C MET A 472 -104.90 40.57 -59.44
N PRO A 473 -105.97 41.18 -60.00
CA PRO A 473 -106.26 42.61 -59.84
C PRO A 473 -106.58 42.93 -58.38
N VAL A 474 -106.02 44.02 -57.84
CA VAL A 474 -106.20 44.41 -56.43
C VAL A 474 -107.19 45.57 -56.35
N SER A 475 -108.26 45.41 -55.56
CA SER A 475 -109.22 46.48 -55.27
C SER A 475 -108.78 47.27 -54.03
N PRO A 476 -108.84 48.62 -54.03
CA PRO A 476 -108.14 49.43 -53.04
C PRO A 476 -108.85 49.46 -51.68
N ARG A 477 -108.13 49.16 -50.60
CA ARG A 477 -108.46 49.58 -49.23
C ARG A 477 -107.23 50.19 -48.56
N GLU A 478 -107.47 51.29 -47.84
CA GLU A 478 -106.57 52.26 -47.17
C GLU A 478 -105.37 51.66 -46.36
N PRO A 479 -104.33 52.46 -46.01
CA PRO A 479 -103.50 53.37 -46.83
C PRO A 479 -102.19 52.69 -47.27
N LEU A 480 -101.71 53.03 -48.47
CA LEU A 480 -100.54 52.40 -49.12
C LEU A 480 -99.32 53.34 -49.12
N TYR A 481 -98.13 52.83 -48.79
CA TYR A 481 -96.84 53.46 -49.06
C TYR A 481 -96.46 53.22 -50.52
N THR A 482 -95.86 54.22 -51.17
CA THR A 482 -95.35 54.07 -52.54
C THR A 482 -93.83 54.16 -52.52
N ALA A 483 -93.17 53.18 -53.13
CA ALA A 483 -91.73 53.21 -53.42
C ALA A 483 -91.56 53.19 -54.94
N SER A 484 -91.08 54.29 -55.51
CA SER A 484 -90.90 54.42 -56.95
C SER A 484 -89.42 54.52 -57.29
N ILE A 485 -88.97 53.66 -58.20
CA ILE A 485 -87.65 53.76 -58.82
C ILE A 485 -87.84 54.33 -60.21
N MET A 486 -87.19 55.45 -60.48
CA MET A 486 -87.18 56.08 -61.79
C MET A 486 -85.77 56.04 -62.35
N ALA A 487 -85.65 55.55 -63.59
CA ALA A 487 -84.44 55.66 -64.38
C ALA A 487 -84.70 56.62 -65.54
N ASP A 488 -83.94 57.70 -65.59
CA ASP A 488 -83.97 58.64 -66.71
C ASP A 488 -83.03 58.14 -67.80
N LEU A 489 -83.55 58.04 -69.02
CA LEU A 489 -82.79 57.53 -70.16
C LEU A 489 -82.07 58.64 -70.93
N LEU A 490 -82.43 59.92 -70.71
CA LEU A 490 -81.87 61.08 -71.42
C LEU A 490 -81.68 62.28 -70.45
N PRO A 491 -80.70 62.22 -69.53
CA PRO A 491 -80.59 63.16 -68.42
C PRO A 491 -80.21 64.60 -68.82
N GLU A 492 -79.63 64.83 -70.00
CA GLU A 492 -79.15 66.15 -70.43
C GLU A 492 -80.14 66.96 -71.29
N SER A 493 -81.35 66.44 -71.55
CA SER A 493 -82.34 67.17 -72.34
C SER A 493 -83.47 67.72 -71.48
N SER A 494 -84.07 68.85 -71.90
CA SER A 494 -85.25 69.43 -71.21
C SER A 494 -86.50 68.54 -71.28
N PHE A 495 -86.40 67.41 -71.99
CA PHE A 495 -87.41 66.37 -72.14
C PHE A 495 -86.91 65.08 -71.46
N HIS A 496 -87.61 64.64 -70.42
CA HIS A 496 -87.26 63.42 -69.69
C HIS A 496 -88.13 62.28 -70.17
N LEU A 497 -87.50 61.17 -70.57
CA LEU A 497 -88.16 59.90 -70.84
C LEU A 497 -87.73 58.90 -69.79
N GLY A 498 -88.63 58.63 -68.85
CA GLY A 498 -88.36 57.75 -67.72
C GLY A 498 -89.14 56.44 -67.81
N LEU A 499 -88.50 55.38 -67.34
CA LEU A 499 -89.17 54.13 -66.94
C LEU A 499 -89.32 54.13 -65.43
N GLY A 500 -90.57 54.05 -64.96
CA GLY A 500 -90.92 54.03 -63.55
C GLY A 500 -91.44 52.66 -63.14
N VAL A 501 -90.90 52.12 -62.04
CA VAL A 501 -91.49 50.98 -61.33
C VAL A 501 -91.88 51.44 -59.94
N SER A 502 -93.18 51.41 -59.65
CA SER A 502 -93.74 51.85 -58.37
C SER A 502 -94.36 50.67 -57.63
N GLY A 503 -93.83 50.34 -56.46
CA GLY A 503 -94.42 49.39 -55.54
C GLY A 503 -95.37 50.09 -54.57
N LEU A 504 -96.63 49.67 -54.55
CA LEU A 504 -97.61 50.03 -53.53
C LEU A 504 -97.57 48.97 -52.43
N THR A 505 -97.48 49.38 -51.17
CA THR A 505 -97.45 48.45 -50.03
C THR A 505 -98.33 48.94 -48.89
N ASP A 506 -98.95 48.06 -48.10
CA ASP A 506 -99.66 48.49 -46.88
C ASP A 506 -98.70 48.97 -45.77
N ARG A 507 -99.24 49.37 -44.60
CA ARG A 507 -98.43 49.82 -43.45
C ARG A 507 -97.45 48.78 -42.88
N GLN A 508 -97.55 47.52 -43.27
CA GLN A 508 -96.66 46.45 -42.84
C GLN A 508 -95.77 45.92 -43.98
N PHE A 509 -95.79 46.59 -45.14
CA PHE A 509 -95.08 46.22 -46.38
C PHE A 509 -95.52 44.88 -47.02
N ARG A 510 -96.77 44.42 -46.80
CA ARG A 510 -97.16 43.00 -47.05
C ARG A 510 -97.86 42.67 -48.36
N SER A 511 -98.24 43.63 -49.18
CA SER A 511 -98.80 43.34 -50.52
C SER A 511 -98.16 44.28 -51.53
N PRO A 512 -97.19 43.82 -52.34
CA PRO A 512 -96.60 44.63 -53.39
C PRO A 512 -97.49 44.56 -54.62
N ALA A 513 -98.38 45.54 -54.79
CA ALA A 513 -98.89 45.82 -56.12
C ALA A 513 -97.82 46.63 -56.84
N VAL A 514 -97.29 46.11 -57.94
CA VAL A 514 -96.29 46.82 -58.75
C VAL A 514 -96.98 47.45 -59.94
N MET A 515 -96.73 48.75 -60.12
CA MET A 515 -97.10 49.52 -61.28
C MET A 515 -95.85 49.76 -62.11
N VAL A 516 -95.95 49.51 -63.41
CA VAL A 516 -94.90 49.88 -64.37
C VAL A 516 -95.53 50.87 -65.34
N GLY A 517 -94.88 52.03 -65.47
CA GLY A 517 -95.37 53.13 -66.28
C GLY A 517 -94.23 53.79 -67.04
N PHE A 518 -94.59 54.36 -68.19
CA PHE A 518 -93.73 55.30 -68.89
C PHE A 518 -94.10 56.70 -68.47
N GLN A 519 -93.09 57.52 -68.25
CA GLN A 519 -93.25 58.90 -67.84
C GLN A 519 -92.60 59.80 -68.86
N LEU A 520 -93.40 60.75 -69.36
CA LEU A 520 -92.91 61.87 -70.15
C LEU A 520 -93.00 63.11 -69.28
N GLY A 521 -91.84 63.73 -69.06
CA GLY A 521 -91.72 64.98 -68.33
C GLY A 521 -91.00 66.01 -69.17
N PHE A 522 -91.28 67.28 -68.88
CA PHE A 522 -90.46 68.37 -69.39
C PHE A 522 -90.12 69.30 -68.23
N GLU A 523 -88.94 69.89 -68.30
CA GLU A 523 -88.43 70.75 -67.26
C GLU A 523 -88.79 72.21 -67.56
N ILE A 524 -89.41 72.88 -66.59
CA ILE A 524 -89.68 74.32 -66.68
C ILE A 524 -88.84 75.02 -65.61
N ASN A 525 -87.83 75.76 -66.06
CA ASN A 525 -87.02 76.60 -65.20
C ASN A 525 -87.72 77.97 -65.04
N PHE A 526 -88.32 78.24 -63.88
CA PHE A 526 -88.70 79.60 -63.52
C PHE A 526 -87.53 80.29 -62.81
N LEU A 527 -87.38 81.60 -63.06
CA LEU A 527 -86.31 82.46 -62.57
C LEU A 527 -85.86 82.09 -61.15
N ARG A 528 -84.56 81.79 -61.02
CA ARG A 528 -83.84 81.64 -59.76
C ARG A 528 -84.12 82.86 -58.87
N TRP A 529 -84.56 82.62 -57.65
CA TRP A 529 -84.40 83.58 -56.54
C TRP A 529 -83.18 83.19 -55.73
#